data_AF-A0A539E778-F1
#
_entry.id   AF-A0A539E778-F1
#
_cell.length_a   1.000
_cell.length_b   1.000
_cell.length_c   1.000
_cell.angle_alpha   90.00
_cell.angle_beta   90.00
_cell.angle_gamma   90.00
#
_symmetry.space_group_name_H-M   'P 1'
#
loop_
_entity.id
_entity.type
_entity.pdbx_description
1 polymer ?
#
loop_
_entity_poly.entity_id
_entity_poly.type
_entity_poly.pdbx_seq_one_letter_code
_entity_poly.pdbx_strand_id
1 'polypeptide(L)'
;MDKTVNPVGKQREQMANRGLAMREQALSMAKKRNEEFIGARLPKELRDKVLQRAEQEGVSVSILLRRIIEEVFNGTSVRSDTERGSAKKNDVLCAHLKTELIADVLGWEWLQLNKQVNCQGCRKRLLVGDSVLIGLKSSGGAPVVLCNQCKESI
;
A
#
# COMPACT_ATOMS: atom_id res chain seq x y z
N MET A 1 -23.70 59.36 26.92
CA MET A 1 -23.72 57.90 26.69
C MET A 1 -22.38 57.54 26.07
N ASP A 2 -21.38 57.22 26.89
CA ASP A 2 -20.06 56.82 26.40
C ASP A 2 -19.66 55.50 27.06
N LYS A 3 -19.70 54.42 26.29
CA LYS A 3 -19.24 53.10 26.72
C LYS A 3 -17.74 53.05 26.50
N THR A 4 -16.99 53.22 27.58
CA THR A 4 -15.55 53.01 27.64
C THR A 4 -15.23 51.56 27.25
N VAL A 5 -14.70 51.39 26.03
CA VAL A 5 -14.24 50.10 25.51
C VAL A 5 -13.03 49.65 26.32
N ASN A 6 -13.18 48.55 27.05
CA ASN A 6 -12.20 48.02 28.00
C ASN A 6 -10.91 47.57 27.25
N PRO A 7 -9.75 48.22 27.47
CA PRO A 7 -8.56 48.05 26.63
C PRO A 7 -7.93 46.66 26.73
N VAL A 8 -8.17 45.94 27.82
CA VAL A 8 -7.65 44.59 28.07
C VAL A 8 -8.31 43.54 27.16
N GLY A 9 -9.58 43.73 26.80
CA GLY A 9 -10.31 42.83 25.89
C GLY A 9 -9.74 42.88 24.46
N LYS A 10 -9.45 44.08 23.97
CA LYS A 10 -8.83 44.30 22.64
C LYS A 10 -7.45 43.65 22.52
N GLN A 11 -6.63 43.73 23.57
CA GLN A 11 -5.30 43.12 23.55
C GLN A 11 -5.35 41.58 23.50
N ARG A 12 -6.28 40.95 24.23
CA ARG A 12 -6.48 39.48 24.20
C ARG A 12 -6.96 38.99 22.84
N GLU A 13 -7.89 39.71 22.23
CA GLU A 13 -8.41 39.40 20.88
C GLU A 13 -7.32 39.53 19.81
N GLN A 14 -6.49 40.57 19.90
CA GLN A 14 -5.34 40.75 19.01
C GLN A 14 -4.32 39.61 19.15
N MET A 15 -4.02 39.15 20.37
CA MET A 15 -3.13 38.02 20.60
C MET A 15 -3.69 36.70 20.07
N ALA A 16 -5.00 36.45 20.26
CA ALA A 16 -5.67 35.26 19.73
C ALA A 16 -5.64 35.23 18.19
N ASN A 17 -5.94 36.35 17.54
CA ASN A 17 -5.88 36.47 16.07
C ASN A 17 -4.45 36.27 15.53
N ARG A 18 -3.44 36.78 16.26
CA ARG A 18 -2.03 36.53 15.93
C ARG A 18 -1.66 35.05 16.04
N GLY A 19 -2.17 34.35 17.05
CA GLY A 19 -1.94 32.92 17.24
C GLY A 19 -2.54 32.06 16.11
N LEU A 20 -3.77 32.39 15.68
CA LEU A 20 -4.41 31.74 14.54
C LEU A 20 -3.63 31.96 13.23
N ALA A 21 -3.20 33.20 12.97
CA ALA A 21 -2.41 33.53 11.80
C ALA A 21 -1.05 32.81 11.78
N MET A 22 -0.36 32.73 12.93
CA MET A 22 0.90 31.96 13.02
C MET A 22 0.68 30.47 12.77
N ARG A 23 -0.41 29.89 13.29
CA ARG A 23 -0.74 28.48 13.06
C ARG A 23 -0.99 28.20 11.57
N GLU A 24 -1.74 29.08 10.90
CA GLU A 24 -2.03 28.95 9.47
C GLU A 24 -0.77 29.10 8.61
N GLN A 25 0.10 30.07 8.95
CA GLN A 25 1.41 30.22 8.32
C GLN A 25 2.26 28.95 8.49
N ALA A 26 2.34 28.39 9.70
CA ALA A 26 3.09 27.17 9.97
C ALA A 26 2.57 25.97 9.14
N LEU A 27 1.25 25.81 9.03
CA LEU A 27 0.63 24.77 8.22
C LEU A 27 0.92 24.96 6.72
N SER A 28 0.83 26.19 6.22
CA SER A 28 1.12 26.50 4.82
C SER A 28 2.59 26.26 4.45
N MET A 29 3.53 26.61 5.34
CA MET A 29 4.96 26.36 5.16
C MET A 29 5.28 24.87 5.21
N ALA A 30 4.64 24.12 6.10
CA ALA A 30 4.77 22.66 6.15
C ALA A 30 4.25 22.01 4.86
N LYS A 31 3.14 22.50 4.29
CA LYS A 31 2.61 22.02 3.00
C LYS A 31 3.60 22.27 1.86
N LYS A 32 4.13 23.50 1.73
CA LYS A 32 5.12 23.86 0.70
C LYS A 32 6.39 23.01 0.76
N ARG A 33 6.96 22.79 1.96
CA ARG A 33 8.18 21.96 2.12
C ARG A 33 7.94 20.50 1.72
N ASN A 34 6.74 19.96 2.00
CA ASN A 34 6.39 18.60 1.61
C ASN A 34 6.19 18.47 0.08
N GLU A 35 5.66 19.50 -0.57
CA GLU A 35 5.51 19.54 -2.03
C GLU A 35 6.88 19.59 -2.74
N GLU A 36 7.84 20.35 -2.22
CA GLU A 36 9.22 20.43 -2.77
C GLU A 36 10.00 19.11 -2.62
N PHE A 37 9.78 18.35 -1.53
CA PHE A 37 10.56 17.14 -1.22
C PHE A 37 10.27 15.94 -2.15
N ILE A 38 9.16 15.95 -2.89
CA ILE A 38 8.80 14.91 -3.89
C ILE A 38 9.33 15.30 -5.30
N GLY A 39 10.08 16.41 -5.39
CA GLY A 39 10.62 16.98 -6.62
C GLY A 39 11.62 16.09 -7.38
N ALA A 40 12.40 15.26 -6.66
CA ALA A 40 13.69 14.82 -7.20
C ALA A 40 13.69 13.55 -8.07
N ARG A 41 12.72 12.63 -7.94
CA ARG A 41 12.75 11.33 -8.65
C ARG A 41 11.41 10.73 -9.08
N LEU A 42 10.29 11.43 -8.90
CA LEU A 42 8.97 10.92 -9.32
C LEU A 42 8.51 11.60 -10.63
N PRO A 43 8.03 10.82 -11.62
CA PRO A 43 7.35 11.37 -12.80
C PRO A 43 6.23 12.34 -12.40
N LYS A 44 6.02 13.42 -13.17
CA LYS A 44 5.01 14.46 -12.89
C LYS A 44 3.62 13.85 -12.70
N GLU A 45 3.22 12.96 -13.60
CA GLU A 45 1.93 12.26 -13.55
C GLU A 45 1.72 11.47 -12.25
N LEU A 46 2.79 10.86 -11.72
CA LEU A 46 2.70 10.10 -10.47
C LEU A 46 2.51 11.03 -9.27
N ARG A 47 3.15 12.19 -9.29
CA ARG A 47 2.99 13.21 -8.24
C ARG A 47 1.56 13.75 -8.20
N ASP A 48 1.00 14.05 -9.37
CA ASP A 48 -0.37 14.58 -9.47
C ASP A 48 -1.40 13.57 -8.95
N LYS A 49 -1.22 12.28 -9.27
CA LYS A 49 -2.08 11.20 -8.74
C LYS A 49 -1.97 11.07 -7.22
N VAL A 50 -0.77 11.19 -6.65
CA VAL A 50 -0.55 11.11 -5.20
C VAL A 50 -1.17 12.30 -4.49
N LEU A 51 -1.03 13.52 -5.05
CA LEU A 51 -1.68 14.73 -4.53
C LEU A 51 -3.20 14.61 -4.56
N GLN A 52 -3.77 14.22 -5.71
CA GLN A 52 -5.21 14.06 -5.87
C GLN A 52 -5.78 13.04 -4.87
N ARG A 53 -5.10 11.91 -4.68
CA ARG A 53 -5.52 10.89 -3.72
C ARG A 53 -5.42 11.38 -2.27
N ALA A 54 -4.39 12.15 -1.93
CA ALA A 54 -4.25 12.72 -0.59
C ALA A 54 -5.38 13.71 -0.27
N GLU A 55 -5.78 14.53 -1.25
CA GLU A 55 -6.93 15.45 -1.11
C GLU A 55 -8.25 14.70 -0.95
N GLN A 56 -8.49 13.65 -1.74
CA GLN A 56 -9.68 12.80 -1.63
C GLN A 56 -9.80 12.14 -0.26
N GLU A 57 -8.68 11.71 0.32
CA GLU A 57 -8.62 11.07 1.63
C GLU A 57 -8.52 12.09 2.80
N GLY A 58 -8.40 13.39 2.51
CA GLY A 58 -8.28 14.45 3.51
C GLY A 58 -7.01 14.37 4.37
N VAL A 59 -5.95 13.74 3.88
CA VAL A 59 -4.68 13.52 4.59
C VAL A 59 -3.52 14.24 3.92
N SER A 60 -2.43 14.45 4.66
CA SER A 60 -1.20 14.94 4.03
C SER A 60 -0.58 13.87 3.14
N VAL A 61 0.12 14.30 2.09
CA VAL A 61 0.85 13.40 1.18
C VAL A 61 1.83 12.49 1.93
N SER A 62 2.50 13.00 2.96
CA SER A 62 3.41 12.22 3.80
C SER A 62 2.71 11.09 4.57
N ILE A 63 1.48 11.31 5.04
CA ILE A 63 0.68 10.28 5.73
C ILE A 63 0.23 9.23 4.73
N LEU A 64 -0.24 9.64 3.55
CA LEU A 64 -0.63 8.73 2.49
C LEU A 64 0.55 7.84 2.06
N LEU A 65 1.72 8.44 1.80
CA LEU A 65 2.93 7.71 1.42
C LEU A 65 3.38 6.74 2.52
N ARG A 66 3.37 7.17 3.79
CA ARG A 66 3.68 6.28 4.92
C ARG A 66 2.76 5.07 4.94
N ARG A 67 1.45 5.26 4.82
CA ARG A 67 0.46 4.16 4.79
C ARG A 67 0.69 3.22 3.63
N ILE A 68 0.91 3.74 2.42
CA ILE A 68 1.17 2.91 1.22
C ILE A 68 2.45 2.08 1.41
N ILE A 69 3.52 2.70 1.91
CA ILE A 69 4.79 2.01 2.20
C ILE A 69 4.55 0.95 3.28
N GLU A 70 3.93 1.30 4.40
CA GLU A 70 3.59 0.37 5.48
C GLU A 70 2.71 -0.78 4.98
N GLU A 71 1.73 -0.54 4.10
CA GLU A 71 0.87 -1.56 3.52
C GLU A 71 1.67 -2.52 2.61
N VAL A 72 2.53 -1.97 1.76
CA VAL A 72 3.41 -2.77 0.90
C VAL A 72 4.39 -3.59 1.76
N PHE A 73 5.01 -3.00 2.78
CA PHE A 73 5.99 -3.70 3.62
C PHE A 73 5.33 -4.66 4.62
N ASN A 74 4.17 -4.35 5.17
CA ASN A 74 3.39 -5.28 6.02
C ASN A 74 2.80 -6.42 5.19
N GLY A 75 2.53 -6.20 3.89
CA GLY A 75 2.21 -7.25 2.93
C GLY A 75 3.42 -8.08 2.48
N THR A 76 4.64 -7.61 2.74
CA THR A 76 5.89 -8.21 2.22
C THR A 76 6.87 -8.68 3.31
N SER A 77 6.63 -8.42 4.60
CA SER A 77 7.62 -8.72 5.66
C SER A 77 7.03 -9.46 6.87
N VAL A 78 7.42 -10.73 6.95
CA VAL A 78 7.53 -11.62 8.12
C VAL A 78 6.24 -11.96 8.86
N ARG A 79 5.57 -13.04 8.44
CA ARG A 79 4.72 -13.81 9.37
C ARG A 79 5.54 -14.96 9.95
N SER A 80 6.19 -14.62 11.05
CA SER A 80 6.35 -15.52 12.19
C SER A 80 5.01 -16.17 12.53
N ASP A 81 5.08 -17.41 12.96
CA ASP A 81 3.95 -18.27 13.29
C ASP A 81 2.95 -17.59 14.22
N THR A 82 1.71 -17.38 13.76
CA THR A 82 0.47 -17.59 14.54
C THR A 82 -0.78 -17.24 13.71
N GLU A 83 -1.61 -18.26 13.58
CA GLU A 83 -3.08 -18.25 13.68
C GLU A 83 -3.97 -17.54 12.63
N ARG A 84 -4.70 -18.43 11.93
CA ARG A 84 -6.16 -18.54 11.88
C ARG A 84 -6.94 -17.25 11.54
N GLY A 85 -7.52 -17.26 10.34
CA GLY A 85 -8.78 -16.57 10.05
C GLY A 85 -8.66 -15.32 9.18
N SER A 86 -8.93 -15.46 7.89
CA SER A 86 -9.88 -14.64 7.12
C SER A 86 -9.58 -14.78 5.63
N ALA A 87 -10.19 -15.82 5.06
CA ALA A 87 -10.51 -15.85 3.64
C ALA A 87 -11.44 -14.67 3.32
N LYS A 88 -11.25 -14.04 2.15
CA LYS A 88 -12.22 -13.25 1.35
C LYS A 88 -11.80 -11.86 0.83
N LYS A 89 -10.53 -11.42 0.92
CA LYS A 89 -10.10 -10.15 0.28
C LYS A 89 -8.94 -10.22 -0.71
N ASN A 90 -8.50 -11.42 -1.10
CA ASN A 90 -7.33 -11.60 -1.98
C ASN A 90 -7.65 -11.79 -3.47
N ASP A 91 -8.91 -11.82 -3.90
CA ASP A 91 -9.25 -12.18 -5.29
C ASP A 91 -8.75 -11.17 -6.34
N VAL A 92 -8.77 -9.88 -6.02
CA VAL A 92 -8.44 -8.84 -7.01
C VAL A 92 -6.93 -8.70 -7.22
N LEU A 93 -6.12 -8.81 -6.15
CA LEU A 93 -4.66 -8.76 -6.25
C LEU A 93 -4.05 -10.01 -6.89
N CYS A 94 -4.76 -11.13 -6.84
CA CYS A 94 -4.33 -12.36 -7.49
C CYS A 94 -4.36 -12.24 -9.02
N ALA A 95 -5.23 -11.41 -9.61
CA ALA A 95 -5.44 -11.38 -11.06
C ALA A 95 -4.26 -10.81 -11.87
N HIS A 96 -3.56 -9.79 -11.36
CA HIS A 96 -2.59 -9.03 -12.16
C HIS A 96 -1.17 -9.60 -12.15
N LEU A 97 -0.75 -10.24 -11.05
CA LEU A 97 0.54 -10.96 -11.00
C LEU A 97 0.53 -12.28 -11.79
N LYS A 98 -0.65 -12.75 -12.23
CA LYS A 98 -0.84 -14.03 -12.95
C LYS A 98 -0.32 -13.97 -14.38
N THR A 99 -0.54 -12.88 -15.11
CA THR A 99 -0.35 -12.85 -16.57
C THR A 99 1.12 -13.02 -16.98
N GLU A 100 2.05 -12.37 -16.29
CA GLU A 100 3.49 -12.47 -16.63
C GLU A 100 4.11 -13.80 -16.17
N LEU A 101 3.65 -14.35 -15.04
CA LEU A 101 4.16 -15.60 -14.48
C LEU A 101 3.76 -16.83 -15.30
N ILE A 102 2.60 -16.78 -15.97
CA ILE A 102 2.05 -17.88 -16.76
C ILE A 102 2.53 -17.84 -18.22
N ALA A 103 2.90 -16.66 -18.73
CA ALA A 103 3.27 -16.49 -20.14
C ALA A 103 4.45 -17.39 -20.59
N ASP A 104 5.35 -17.75 -19.67
CA ASP A 104 6.51 -18.61 -19.94
C ASP A 104 6.29 -20.11 -19.61
N VAL A 105 5.07 -20.51 -19.25
CA VAL A 105 4.75 -21.90 -18.87
C VAL A 105 4.37 -22.72 -20.10
N LEU A 106 5.13 -23.77 -20.38
CA LEU A 106 4.89 -24.71 -21.49
C LEU A 106 3.78 -25.72 -21.20
N GLY A 107 3.60 -26.09 -19.94
CA GLY A 107 2.65 -27.11 -19.55
C GLY A 107 2.50 -27.23 -18.05
N TRP A 108 1.42 -27.90 -17.65
CA TRP A 108 1.03 -28.06 -16.25
C TRP A 108 0.96 -29.54 -15.88
N GLU A 109 1.49 -29.89 -14.71
CA GLU A 109 1.46 -31.24 -14.16
C GLU A 109 0.99 -31.22 -12.70
N TRP A 110 0.25 -32.25 -12.30
CA TRP A 110 -0.16 -32.44 -10.91
C TRP A 110 0.92 -33.14 -10.11
N LEU A 111 1.26 -32.58 -8.96
CA LEU A 111 2.27 -33.17 -8.08
C LEU A 111 1.84 -33.07 -6.62
N GLN A 112 2.23 -34.07 -5.84
CA GLN A 112 2.10 -34.04 -4.39
C GLN A 112 3.40 -33.54 -3.76
N LEU A 113 3.31 -32.51 -2.94
CA LEU A 113 4.49 -31.89 -2.35
C LEU A 113 5.14 -32.76 -1.28
N ASN A 114 6.45 -32.97 -1.38
CA ASN A 114 7.26 -33.55 -0.29
C ASN A 114 7.96 -32.50 0.58
N LYS A 115 7.82 -31.21 0.22
CA LYS A 115 8.38 -30.07 0.96
C LYS A 115 7.37 -28.94 0.99
N GLN A 116 7.46 -28.14 2.05
CA GLN A 116 6.68 -26.92 2.15
C GLN A 116 7.16 -25.90 1.12
N VAL A 117 6.23 -25.34 0.36
CA VAL A 117 6.49 -24.28 -0.63
C VAL A 117 5.36 -23.25 -0.59
N ASN A 118 5.54 -22.11 -1.26
CA ASN A 118 4.50 -21.10 -1.39
C ASN A 118 3.90 -21.12 -2.80
N CYS A 119 2.57 -20.99 -2.88
CA CYS A 119 1.87 -20.77 -4.14
C CYS A 119 2.36 -19.48 -4.79
N GLN A 120 2.78 -19.51 -6.05
CA GLN A 120 3.24 -18.31 -6.76
C GLN A 120 2.09 -17.37 -7.14
N GLY A 121 0.86 -17.86 -7.22
CA GLY A 121 -0.33 -17.03 -7.50
C GLY A 121 -0.82 -16.24 -6.28
N CYS A 122 -1.15 -16.94 -5.18
CA CYS A 122 -1.76 -16.31 -3.99
C CYS A 122 -0.83 -16.22 -2.78
N ARG A 123 0.42 -16.68 -2.88
CA ARG A 123 1.39 -16.76 -1.77
C ARG A 123 0.93 -17.61 -0.58
N LYS A 124 -0.17 -18.36 -0.73
CA LYS A 124 -0.62 -19.33 0.28
C LYS A 124 0.48 -20.37 0.48
N ARG A 125 0.77 -20.65 1.74
CA ARG A 125 1.68 -21.73 2.15
C ARG A 125 1.05 -23.08 1.85
N LEU A 126 1.80 -23.92 1.13
CA LEU A 126 1.41 -25.27 0.73
C LEU A 126 2.26 -26.25 1.53
N LEU A 127 1.59 -27.20 2.17
CA LEU A 127 2.19 -28.14 3.09
C LEU A 127 2.65 -29.42 2.38
N VAL A 128 3.45 -30.21 3.09
CA VAL A 128 3.78 -31.56 2.67
C VAL A 128 2.49 -32.37 2.54
N GLY A 129 2.33 -33.09 1.45
CA GLY A 129 1.14 -33.85 1.12
C GLY A 129 0.08 -33.08 0.34
N ASP A 130 0.17 -31.75 0.23
CA ASP A 130 -0.76 -30.97 -0.60
C ASP A 130 -0.59 -31.33 -2.08
N SER A 131 -1.72 -31.48 -2.79
CA SER A 131 -1.74 -31.59 -4.25
C SER A 131 -1.67 -30.19 -4.87
N VAL A 132 -0.74 -30.01 -5.79
CA VAL A 132 -0.44 -28.72 -6.43
C VAL A 132 -0.32 -28.89 -7.93
N LEU A 133 -0.43 -27.78 -8.64
CA LEU A 133 -0.15 -27.72 -10.08
C LEU A 133 1.24 -27.11 -10.29
N ILE A 134 2.11 -27.82 -10.97
CA ILE A 134 3.45 -27.38 -11.35
C ILE A 134 3.46 -26.99 -12.82
N GLY A 135 3.89 -25.76 -13.11
CA GLY A 135 4.12 -25.24 -14.44
C GLY A 135 5.59 -25.35 -14.81
N LEU A 136 5.89 -26.04 -15.91
CA LEU A 136 7.25 -26.14 -16.45
C LEU A 136 7.53 -24.93 -17.36
N LYS A 137 8.62 -24.22 -17.11
CA LYS A 137 8.98 -23.03 -17.89
C LYS A 137 9.80 -23.37 -19.11
N SER A 138 9.61 -22.61 -20.20
CA SER A 138 10.41 -22.76 -21.42
C SER A 138 11.89 -22.37 -21.22
N SER A 139 12.12 -21.41 -20.33
CA SER A 139 13.44 -20.87 -19.99
C SER A 139 14.31 -21.80 -19.12
N GLY A 140 13.80 -22.96 -18.68
CA GLY A 140 14.53 -23.89 -17.81
C GLY A 140 14.74 -23.38 -16.38
N GLY A 141 14.06 -22.29 -15.99
CA GLY A 141 14.10 -21.74 -14.65
C GLY A 141 13.30 -22.55 -13.61
N ALA A 142 13.21 -22.01 -12.39
CA ALA A 142 12.42 -22.62 -11.33
C ALA A 142 10.94 -22.78 -11.76
N PRO A 143 10.32 -23.95 -11.50
CA PRO A 143 8.95 -24.21 -11.90
C PRO A 143 7.96 -23.29 -11.19
N VAL A 144 6.81 -23.08 -11.82
CA VAL A 144 5.69 -22.34 -11.23
C VAL A 144 4.86 -23.28 -10.37
N VAL A 145 4.63 -22.97 -9.09
CA VAL A 145 3.80 -23.81 -8.21
C VAL A 145 2.51 -23.10 -7.87
N LEU A 146 1.36 -23.68 -8.20
CA LEU A 146 0.03 -23.13 -7.91
C LEU A 146 -0.80 -24.06 -7.02
N CYS A 147 -1.60 -23.45 -6.15
CA CYS A 147 -2.60 -24.15 -5.35
C CYS A 147 -3.89 -24.37 -6.16
N ASN A 148 -4.77 -25.25 -5.66
CA ASN A 148 -6.06 -25.55 -6.31
C ASN A 148 -6.92 -24.32 -6.56
N GLN A 149 -6.88 -23.31 -5.68
CA GLN A 149 -7.64 -22.07 -5.87
C GLN A 149 -7.07 -21.23 -7.01
N CYS A 150 -5.74 -21.14 -7.13
CA CYS A 150 -5.12 -20.41 -8.21
C CYS A 150 -5.27 -21.11 -9.56
N LYS A 151 -5.41 -22.44 -9.56
CA LYS A 151 -5.73 -23.22 -10.76
C LYS A 151 -7.06 -22.80 -11.39
N GLU A 152 -8.09 -22.52 -10.61
CA GLU A 152 -9.40 -22.16 -11.18
C GLU A 152 -9.39 -20.80 -11.88
N SER A 153 -8.29 -20.04 -11.74
CA SER A 153 -8.11 -18.72 -12.32
C SER A 153 -7.10 -18.67 -13.46
N ILE A 154 -6.64 -19.81 -13.98
CA ILE A 154 -5.75 -19.90 -15.16
C ILE A 154 -6.50 -20.45 -16.36
#